data_AF-A0A938XAD9-F1
#
_entry.id   AF-A0A938XAD9-F1
#
_cell.length_a   1.000
_cell.length_b   1.000
_cell.length_c   1.000
_cell.angle_alpha   90.00
_cell.angle_beta   90.00
_cell.angle_gamma   90.00
#
_symmetry.space_group_name_H-M   'P 1'
#
loop_
_entity.id
_entity.type
_entity.pdbx_description
1 polymer ?
#
loop_
_entity_poly.entity_id
_entity_poly.type
_entity_poly.pdbx_seq_one_letter_code
_entity_poly.pdbx_strand_id
1 'polypeptide(L)' 'MRDIWENIKDFFGRDWTPAEKILVILCCLLLGIIKGFLISPIKRGLFCGNNSGNTYNRFDDGYWLDEEE' A
#
# COMPACT_ATOMS: atom_id res chain seq x y z
N MET A 1 7.83 -7.20 24.03
CA MET A 1 7.21 -5.88 23.71
C MET A 1 7.98 -4.73 24.31
N ARG A 2 8.41 -4.80 25.58
CA ARG A 2 9.27 -3.77 26.19
C ARG A 2 10.61 -3.62 25.46
N ASP A 3 11.24 -4.72 25.09
CA ASP A 3 12.52 -4.73 24.38
C ASP A 3 12.42 -4.04 23.00
N ILE A 4 11.32 -4.26 22.29
CA ILE A 4 11.06 -3.62 20.99
C ILE A 4 10.93 -2.10 21.15
N TRP A 5 10.25 -1.66 22.22
CA TRP A 5 10.09 -0.25 22.53
C TRP A 5 11.41 0.44 22.89
N GLU A 6 12.25 -0.25 23.67
CA GLU A 6 13.58 0.24 24.02
C GLU A 6 14.47 0.38 22.79
N ASN A 7 14.47 -0.61 21.89
CA ASN A 7 15.19 -0.54 20.63
C ASN A 7 14.71 0.60 19.72
N ILE A 8 13.40 0.87 19.65
CA ILE A 8 12.87 2.01 18.90
C ILE A 8 13.35 3.32 19.51
N LYS A 9 13.31 3.45 20.84
CA LYS A 9 13.76 4.66 21.52
C LYS A 9 15.25 4.92 21.29
N ASP A 10 16.07 3.87 21.34
CA ASP A 10 17.51 3.94 21.08
C ASP A 10 17.81 4.31 19.62
N PHE A 11 17.04 3.76 18.68
CA PHE A 11 17.11 4.09 17.27
C PHE A 11 16.84 5.57 16.98
N PHE A 12 15.85 6.19 17.63
CA PHE A 12 15.58 7.62 17.47
C PHE A 12 16.53 8.52 18.28
N GLY A 13 17.12 8.00 19.37
CA GLY A 13 18.00 8.75 20.27
C GLY A 13 19.46 8.80 19.84
N ARG A 14 19.93 7.89 18.98
CA ARG A 14 21.31 7.93 18.49
C ARG A 14 21.57 9.10 17.55
N ASP A 15 22.83 9.50 17.44
CA ASP A 15 23.28 10.43 16.42
C ASP A 15 23.25 9.77 15.03
N TRP A 16 22.74 10.51 14.05
CA TRP A 16 22.56 10.04 12.69
C TRP A 16 23.47 10.81 11.75
N THR A 17 24.19 10.09 10.88
CA THR A 17 24.88 10.73 9.76
C THR A 17 23.86 11.31 8.76
N PRO A 18 24.23 12.36 8.00
CA PRO A 18 23.33 12.95 7.01
C PRO A 18 22.80 11.93 5.98
N ALA A 19 23.63 10.95 5.58
CA ALA A 19 23.22 9.89 4.67
C ALA A 19 22.13 8.98 5.26
N GLU A 20 22.28 8.56 6.51
CA GLU A 20 21.29 7.72 7.17
C GLU A 20 19.96 8.46 7.38
N LYS A 21 19.99 9.77 7.68
CA LYS A 21 18.77 10.60 7.76
C LYS A 21 17.99 10.58 6.44
N ILE A 22 18.69 10.75 5.33
CA ILE A 22 18.09 10.71 3.98
C ILE A 22 17.49 9.32 3.73
N LEU A 23 18.19 8.26 4.11
CA LEU A 23 17.72 6.88 3.93
C LEU A 23 16.42 6.61 4.71
N VAL A 24 16.31 7.09 5.95
CA VAL A 24 15.09 6.94 6.77
C VAL A 24 13.92 7.70 6.13
N ILE A 25 14.14 8.94 5.69
CA ILE A 25 13.10 9.74 5.03
C ILE A 25 12.62 9.04 3.75
N LEU A 26 13.55 8.53 2.94
CA LEU A 26 13.22 7.79 1.72
C LEU A 26 12.42 6.52 2.05
N CYS A 27 12.80 5.80 3.10
CA CYS A 27 12.07 4.61 3.55
C CYS A 27 10.63 4.96 3.94
N CYS A 28 10.43 6.05 4.70
CA CYS A 28 9.09 6.54 5.05
C CYS A 28 8.25 6.92 3.81
N LEU A 29 8.85 7.59 2.82
CA LEU A 29 8.17 7.94 1.56
C LEU A 29 7.74 6.68 0.79
N LEU A 30 8.64 5.72 0.63
CA LEU A 30 8.34 4.45 -0.07
C LEU A 30 7.24 3.66 0.64
N LEU A 31 7.27 3.57 1.97
CA LEU A 31 6.20 2.96 2.76
C LEU A 31 4.86 3.68 2.56
N GLY A 32 4.88 5.01 2.49
CA GLY A 32 3.70 5.83 2.17
C GLY A 32 3.14 5.54 0.78
N ILE A 33 3.99 5.40 -0.23
CA ILE A 33 3.61 5.04 -1.60
C ILE A 33 2.97 3.65 -1.62
N ILE A 34 3.59 2.65 -0.99
CA ILE A 34 3.07 1.28 -0.93
C ILE A 34 1.71 1.27 -0.22
N LYS A 35 1.60 1.95 0.94
CA LYS A 35 0.32 2.07 1.66
C LYS A 35 -0.74 2.77 0.81
N GLY A 36 -0.39 3.86 0.15
CA GLY A 36 -1.29 4.59 -0.74
C GLY A 36 -1.77 3.71 -1.90
N PHE A 37 -0.87 2.94 -2.52
CA PHE A 37 -1.18 1.97 -3.56
C PHE A 37 -2.12 0.87 -3.05
N LEU A 38 -1.85 0.28 -1.88
CA LEU A 38 -2.70 -0.76 -1.28
C LEU A 38 -4.10 -0.24 -0.90
N ILE A 39 -4.22 1.05 -0.54
CA ILE A 39 -5.51 1.67 -0.19
C ILE A 39 -6.25 2.18 -1.45
N SER A 40 -5.54 2.46 -2.55
CA SER A 40 -6.13 2.94 -3.81
C SER A 40 -7.24 2.05 -4.43
N PRO A 41 -7.19 0.69 -4.41
CA PRO A 41 -8.28 -0.13 -4.94
C PRO A 41 -9.56 -0.04 -4.10
N ILE A 42 -9.44 0.27 -2.80
CA ILE A 42 -10.61 0.47 -1.91
C ILE A 42 -11.39 1.74 -2.31
N LYS A 43 -10.73 2.71 -2.94
CA LYS A 43 -11.35 3.93 -3.48
C LYS A 43 -11.77 3.83 -4.96
N ARG A 44 -11.82 2.62 -5.55
CA ARG A 44 -12.08 2.41 -7.00
C ARG A 44 -11.12 3.19 -7.92
N GLY A 45 -9.91 3.47 -7.44
CA GLY A 45 -9.02 4.46 -8.05
C GLY A 45 -7.62 3.92 -8.30
N LEU A 46 -7.50 2.74 -8.91
CA LEU A 46 -6.30 2.38 -9.66
C LEU A 46 -6.62 1.26 -10.66
N PHE A 47 -6.83 1.64 -11.92
CA PHE A 47 -6.97 0.69 -13.02
C PHE A 47 -5.56 0.21 -13.40
N CYS A 48 -5.07 -0.83 -12.71
CA CYS A 48 -3.86 -1.53 -13.13
C CYS A 48 -4.24 -2.56 -14.21
N GLY A 49 -4.74 -2.07 -15.34
CA GLY A 49 -5.19 -2.85 -16.49
C GLY A 49 -4.69 -2.21 -17.78
N ASN A 50 -4.31 -3.05 -18.73
CA ASN A 50 -3.87 -2.62 -20.05
C ASN A 50 -5.01 -1.83 -20.75
N ASN A 51 -4.73 -0.64 -21.30
CA ASN A 51 -5.70 0.13 -22.11
C ASN A 51 -5.76 -0.35 -23.57
N SER A 52 -5.11 -1.47 -23.90
CA SER A 52 -5.55 -2.29 -25.02
C SER A 52 -6.90 -2.87 -24.62
N GLY A 53 -7.99 -2.49 -25.29
CA GLY A 53 -9.39 -2.80 -24.94
C GLY A 53 -9.78 -4.29 -24.88
N ASN A 54 -8.84 -5.17 -24.57
CA ASN A 54 -9.00 -6.60 -24.45
C ASN A 54 -9.44 -6.97 -23.01
N THR A 55 -10.74 -6.95 -22.77
CA THR A 55 -11.38 -7.40 -21.53
C THR A 55 -11.65 -8.91 -21.61
N TYR A 56 -10.62 -9.74 -21.37
CA TYR A 56 -10.79 -11.21 -21.34
C TYR A 56 -10.90 -11.83 -19.95
N ASN A 57 -11.02 -11.01 -18.90
CA ASN A 57 -11.24 -11.50 -17.54
C ASN A 57 -12.26 -10.62 -16.80
N ARG A 58 -13.48 -10.55 -17.33
CA ARG A 58 -14.65 -10.40 -16.45
C ARG A 58 -14.91 -11.80 -15.89
N PHE A 59 -14.09 -12.20 -14.91
CA PHE A 59 -14.44 -13.32 -14.04
C PHE A 59 -15.73 -12.94 -13.34
N ASP A 60 -16.84 -13.36 -13.94
CA ASP A 60 -17.88 -14.15 -13.29
C ASP A 60 -17.84 -14.07 -11.75
N ASP A 61 -18.34 -12.97 -11.20
CA ASP A 61 -18.82 -12.88 -9.84
C ASP A 61 -20.35 -12.69 -9.87
N GLY A 62 -21.02 -13.84 -9.78
CA GLY A 62 -22.48 -13.94 -9.74
C GLY A 62 -23.16 -13.22 -8.57
N TYR A 63 -24.49 -13.45 -8.52
CA TYR A 63 -25.52 -12.86 -7.65
C TYR A 63 -25.97 -11.48 -8.19
N TRP A 64 -27.13 -11.34 -8.83
CA TRP A 64 -28.47 -11.63 -8.32
C TRP A 64 -29.38 -12.28 -9.37
N LEU A 65 -29.91 -13.47 -9.06
CA LEU A 65 -31.16 -13.94 -9.66
C LEU A 65 -32.28 -13.20 -8.91
N ASP A 66 -32.71 -12.06 -9.42
CA ASP A 66 -34.04 -11.56 -9.08
C ASP A 66 -35.00 -12.14 -10.12
N GLU A 67 -35.72 -13.18 -9.68
CA GLU A 67 -37.04 -13.53 -10.22
C GLU A 67 -37.91 -12.26 -10.25
N GLU A 68 -38.59 -11.99 -11.36
CA GLU A 68 -40.05 -11.89 -11.45
C GLU A 68 -40.48 -11.12 -12.71
N GLU A 69 -41.32 -11.83 -13.48
CA GLU A 69 -42.30 -11.42 -14.51
C GLU A 69 -41.84 -10.77 -15.84
#